data_AF-A0A9D4RT46-F1
#
_entry.id   AF-A0A9D4RT46-F1
#
_cell.length_a   1.000
_cell.length_b   1.000
_cell.length_c   1.000
_cell.angle_alpha   90.00
_cell.angle_beta   90.00
_cell.angle_gamma   90.00
#
_symmetry.space_group_name_H-M   'P 1'
#
loop_
_entity.id
_entity.type
_entity.pdbx_description
1 polymer ?
#
loop_
_entity_poly.entity_id
_entity_poly.type
_entity_poly.pdbx_seq_one_letter_code
_entity_poly.pdbx_strand_id
1 'polypeptide(L)'
;MQIRDWKRVLTSSTSKRQLTKLYTENLTHHCPELLDENQEVYVASGMGQKALNFTNTCVSFLPSLYSKREEADYRMLLHVAYSPGSDARTIVAVSPDTDVFVLLLHHFKELAVEK
;
A
#
# COMPACT_ATOMS: atom_id res chain seq x y z
N MET A 1 21.50 -7.46 -0.65
CA MET A 1 21.88 -6.42 -1.65
C MET A 1 22.31 -5.17 -0.90
N GLN A 2 23.54 -4.66 -1.09
CA GLN A 2 23.96 -3.38 -0.50
C GLN A 2 23.87 -2.26 -1.54
N ILE A 3 22.96 -1.31 -1.32
CA ILE A 3 22.88 -0.08 -2.14
C ILE A 3 23.94 0.89 -1.63
N ARG A 4 24.93 1.18 -2.48
CA ARG A 4 26.09 2.00 -2.11
C ARG A 4 25.86 3.52 -2.21
N ASP A 5 24.88 3.94 -3.00
CA ASP A 5 24.56 5.36 -3.22
C ASP A 5 23.05 5.58 -3.24
N TRP A 6 22.49 5.73 -2.03
CA TRP A 6 21.07 6.00 -1.84
C TRP A 6 20.64 7.32 -2.46
N LYS A 7 21.50 8.34 -2.44
CA LYS A 7 21.18 9.66 -2.98
C LYS A 7 20.84 9.53 -4.46
N ARG A 8 21.71 8.90 -5.25
CA ARG A 8 21.47 8.70 -6.69
C ARG A 8 20.20 7.89 -6.98
N VAL A 9 19.95 6.84 -6.22
CA VAL A 9 18.75 5.99 -6.37
C VAL A 9 17.46 6.78 -6.10
N LEU A 10 17.49 7.66 -5.09
CA LEU A 10 16.35 8.47 -4.70
C LEU A 10 16.18 9.78 -5.49
N THR A 11 17.10 10.13 -6.39
CA THR A 11 16.92 11.31 -7.27
C THR A 11 16.21 10.97 -8.59
N SER A 12 16.43 9.77 -9.15
CA SER A 12 15.87 9.37 -10.45
C SER A 12 14.53 8.65 -10.31
N SER A 13 13.52 9.09 -11.06
CA SER A 13 12.21 8.42 -11.13
C SER A 13 12.31 6.97 -11.62
N THR A 14 13.23 6.70 -12.55
CA THR A 14 13.52 5.34 -13.03
C THR A 14 14.10 4.46 -11.93
N SER A 15 15.07 4.96 -11.18
CA SER A 15 15.71 4.21 -10.09
C SER A 15 14.73 3.95 -8.95
N LYS A 16 13.88 4.93 -8.60
CA LYS A 16 12.78 4.74 -7.64
C LYS A 16 11.84 3.62 -8.09
N ARG A 17 11.40 3.64 -9.35
CA ARG A 17 10.50 2.62 -9.90
C ARG A 17 11.10 1.22 -9.83
N GLN A 18 12.38 1.07 -10.18
CA GLN A 18 13.09 -0.21 -10.09
C GLN A 18 13.22 -0.68 -8.64
N LEU A 19 13.49 0.24 -7.71
CA LEU A 19 13.57 -0.06 -6.29
C LEU A 19 12.20 -0.54 -5.76
N THR A 20 11.12 0.17 -6.05
CA THR A 20 9.77 -0.24 -5.66
C THR A 20 9.42 -1.60 -6.24
N LYS A 21 9.73 -1.85 -7.52
CA LYS A 21 9.52 -3.15 -8.15
C LYS A 21 10.25 -4.27 -7.40
N LEU A 22 11.54 -4.09 -7.10
CA LEU A 22 12.35 -5.06 -6.37
C LEU A 22 11.76 -5.38 -4.99
N TYR A 23 11.33 -4.35 -4.24
CA TYR A 23 10.70 -4.58 -2.93
C TYR A 23 9.37 -5.31 -3.06
N THR A 24 8.52 -4.94 -4.03
CA THR A 24 7.24 -5.64 -4.24
C THR A 24 7.46 -7.09 -4.65
N GLU A 25 8.42 -7.38 -5.53
CA GLU A 25 8.80 -8.75 -5.88
C GLU A 25 9.28 -9.52 -4.65
N ASN A 26 10.12 -8.90 -3.81
CA ASN A 26 10.57 -9.53 -2.58
C ASN A 26 9.43 -9.84 -1.61
N LEU A 27 8.42 -8.97 -1.52
CA LEU A 27 7.21 -9.20 -0.72
C LEU A 27 6.42 -10.41 -1.23
N THR A 28 6.38 -10.68 -2.54
CA THR A 28 5.70 -11.88 -3.08
C THR A 28 6.28 -13.20 -2.60
N HIS A 29 7.52 -13.20 -2.14
CA HIS A 29 8.15 -14.41 -1.63
C HIS A 29 8.09 -14.54 -0.10
N HIS A 30 8.11 -13.43 0.62
CA HIS A 30 8.28 -13.45 2.09
C HIS A 30 7.04 -13.00 2.85
N CYS A 31 6.18 -12.17 2.25
CA CYS A 31 5.03 -11.61 2.97
C CYS A 31 4.06 -12.71 3.45
N PRO A 32 3.67 -13.72 2.65
CA PRO A 32 2.75 -14.75 3.12
C PRO A 32 3.21 -15.48 4.39
N GLU A 33 4.52 -15.75 4.51
CA GLU A 33 5.09 -16.44 5.68
C GLU A 33 5.07 -15.59 6.96
N LEU A 34 4.87 -14.27 6.83
CA LEU A 34 4.86 -13.31 7.93
C LEU A 34 3.44 -12.94 8.38
N LEU A 35 2.40 -13.43 7.71
CA LEU A 35 1.01 -13.09 7.99
C LEU A 35 0.33 -14.19 8.79
N ASP A 36 -0.46 -13.78 9.78
CA ASP A 36 -1.40 -14.66 10.47
C ASP A 36 -2.62 -14.97 9.57
N GLU A 37 -3.41 -16.00 9.92
CA GLU A 37 -4.57 -16.46 9.13
C GLU A 37 -5.62 -15.39 8.82
N ASN A 38 -5.75 -14.37 9.68
CA ASN A 38 -6.72 -13.28 9.54
C ASN A 38 -6.10 -11.95 9.08
N GLN A 39 -4.85 -11.99 8.60
CA GLN A 39 -4.16 -10.79 8.13
C GLN A 39 -4.08 -10.76 6.61
N GLU A 40 -4.34 -9.58 6.07
CA GLU A 40 -4.19 -9.28 4.66
C GLU A 40 -3.36 -8.02 4.48
N VAL A 41 -2.51 -8.04 3.46
CA VAL A 41 -1.71 -6.88 3.07
C VAL A 41 -2.04 -6.51 1.63
N TYR A 42 -2.26 -5.23 1.39
CA TYR A 42 -2.56 -4.70 0.07
C TYR A 42 -1.41 -3.82 -0.42
N VAL A 43 -0.86 -4.12 -1.59
CA VAL A 43 0.24 -3.34 -2.19
C VAL A 43 -0.14 -2.88 -3.58
N ALA A 44 -0.31 -1.57 -3.77
CA ALA A 44 -0.63 -0.97 -5.08
C ALA A 44 0.54 -0.29 -5.77
N SER A 45 1.77 -0.69 -5.47
CA SER A 45 2.96 -0.13 -6.11
C SER A 45 4.00 -1.19 -6.49
N GLY A 46 4.89 -0.84 -7.42
CA GLY A 46 6.03 -1.68 -7.82
C GLY A 46 5.75 -2.66 -8.97
N MET A 47 4.50 -3.08 -9.18
CA MET A 47 4.13 -4.03 -10.24
C MET A 47 3.34 -3.39 -11.40
N GLY A 48 3.64 -2.13 -11.72
CA GLY A 48 2.99 -1.39 -12.79
C GLY A 48 1.53 -1.10 -12.49
N GLN A 49 0.61 -1.48 -13.38
CA GLN A 49 -0.84 -1.25 -13.23
C GLN A 49 -1.53 -2.35 -12.39
N LYS A 50 -0.81 -2.95 -11.43
CA LYS A 50 -1.33 -4.06 -10.64
C LYS A 50 -1.28 -3.75 -9.15
N ALA A 51 -2.41 -3.92 -8.46
CA ALA A 51 -2.47 -4.00 -7.00
C ALA A 51 -2.50 -5.47 -6.57
N LEU A 52 -1.76 -5.81 -5.52
CA LEU A 52 -1.63 -7.17 -4.99
C LEU A 52 -2.31 -7.27 -3.64
N ASN A 53 -2.94 -8.41 -3.35
CA ASN A 53 -3.35 -8.83 -2.01
C ASN A 53 -2.47 -10.02 -1.60
N PHE A 54 -1.94 -9.97 -0.39
CA PHE A 54 -1.18 -11.02 0.24
C PHE A 54 -2.00 -11.53 1.43
N THR A 55 -2.23 -12.83 1.46
CA THR A 55 -2.70 -13.56 2.65
C THR A 55 -1.58 -14.49 3.10
N ASN A 56 -1.78 -15.19 4.23
CA ASN A 56 -0.81 -16.17 4.71
C ASN A 56 -0.63 -17.39 3.79
N THR A 57 -1.53 -17.59 2.82
CA THR A 57 -1.52 -18.76 1.92
C THR A 57 -1.36 -18.41 0.45
N CYS A 58 -1.67 -17.17 0.05
CA CYS A 58 -1.67 -16.81 -1.36
C CYS A 58 -1.28 -15.35 -1.62
N VAL A 59 -0.86 -15.11 -2.86
CA VAL A 59 -0.71 -13.76 -3.42
C VAL A 59 -1.62 -13.67 -4.64
N SER A 60 -2.50 -12.68 -4.66
CA SER A 60 -3.48 -12.50 -5.72
C SER A 60 -3.45 -11.08 -6.28
N PHE A 61 -3.88 -10.93 -7.53
CA PHE A 61 -4.05 -9.63 -8.17
C PHE A 61 -5.45 -9.09 -7.88
N LEU A 62 -5.52 -7.82 -7.45
CA LEU A 62 -6.77 -7.11 -7.21
C LEU A 62 -6.95 -5.96 -8.22
N PRO A 63 -7.70 -6.19 -9.30
CA PRO A 63 -7.99 -5.13 -10.27
C PRO A 63 -8.83 -3.99 -9.69
N SER A 64 -9.68 -4.25 -8.70
CA SER A 64 -10.55 -3.24 -8.07
C SER A 64 -9.79 -2.12 -7.37
N LEU A 65 -8.57 -2.40 -6.92
CA LEU A 65 -7.72 -1.44 -6.22
C LEU A 65 -6.67 -0.79 -7.13
N TYR A 66 -6.76 -1.00 -8.44
CA TYR A 66 -5.92 -0.32 -9.40
C TYR A 66 -6.27 1.18 -9.49
N SER A 67 -5.25 2.03 -9.47
CA SER A 67 -5.41 3.47 -9.64
C SER A 67 -4.31 4.06 -10.52
N LYS A 68 -4.70 5.00 -11.39
CA LYS A 68 -3.78 5.83 -12.20
C LYS A 68 -3.33 7.10 -11.47
N ARG A 69 -3.81 7.35 -10.26
CA ARG A 69 -3.44 8.52 -9.46
C ARG A 69 -1.97 8.41 -9.06
N GLU A 70 -1.17 9.44 -9.31
CA GLU A 70 0.28 9.43 -9.01
C GLU A 70 0.58 9.65 -7.53
N GLU A 71 -0.29 10.34 -6.80
CA GLU A 71 -0.13 10.64 -5.37
C GLU A 71 -0.42 9.41 -4.50
N ALA A 72 0.44 9.16 -3.51
CA ALA A 72 0.32 8.01 -2.61
C ALA A 72 -0.88 8.13 -1.68
N ASP A 73 -1.16 9.34 -1.20
CA ASP A 73 -2.19 9.64 -0.21
C ASP A 73 -3.58 9.34 -0.78
N TYR A 74 -3.82 9.79 -2.03
CA TYR A 74 -5.05 9.52 -2.74
C TYR A 74 -5.26 8.02 -3.03
N ARG A 75 -4.19 7.28 -3.34
CA ARG A 75 -4.28 5.82 -3.49
C ARG A 75 -4.64 5.17 -2.17
N MET A 76 -4.02 5.57 -1.06
CA MET A 76 -4.32 5.02 0.26
C MET A 76 -5.79 5.23 0.65
N LEU A 77 -6.37 6.41 0.36
CA LEU A 77 -7.80 6.64 0.57
C LEU A 77 -8.70 5.74 -0.27
N LEU A 78 -8.31 5.48 -1.52
CA LEU A 78 -9.02 4.54 -2.38
C LEU A 78 -8.96 3.12 -1.80
N HIS A 79 -7.81 2.73 -1.23
CA HIS A 79 -7.70 1.47 -0.50
C HIS A 79 -8.59 1.43 0.75
N VAL A 80 -8.60 2.48 1.57
CA VAL A 80 -9.47 2.55 2.75
C VAL A 80 -10.94 2.47 2.36
N ALA A 81 -11.36 3.17 1.31
CA ALA A 81 -12.76 3.22 0.87
C ALA A 81 -13.24 1.94 0.17
N TYR A 82 -12.33 1.21 -0.49
CA TYR A 82 -12.67 0.06 -1.35
C TYR A 82 -11.94 -1.23 -0.97
N SER A 83 -11.36 -1.30 0.24
CA SER A 83 -10.70 -2.51 0.73
C SER A 83 -11.71 -3.67 0.67
N PRO A 84 -11.40 -4.78 -0.01
CA PRO A 84 -12.28 -5.94 -0.05
C PRO A 84 -12.25 -6.61 1.31
N GLY A 85 -13.20 -6.19 2.12
CA GLY A 85 -13.32 -6.52 3.53
C GLY A 85 -14.36 -5.59 4.13
N SER A 86 -15.46 -5.35 3.42
CA SER A 86 -16.56 -4.45 3.82
C SER A 86 -17.19 -4.80 5.17
N ASP A 87 -16.77 -5.91 5.78
CA ASP A 87 -17.15 -6.33 7.13
C ASP A 87 -16.17 -5.85 8.21
N ALA A 88 -15.05 -5.24 7.82
CA ALA A 88 -14.11 -4.61 8.74
C ALA A 88 -14.81 -3.44 9.43
N ARG A 89 -15.08 -3.60 10.73
CA ARG A 89 -15.71 -2.57 11.56
C ARG A 89 -14.83 -1.33 11.75
N THR A 90 -13.52 -1.49 11.61
CA THR A 90 -12.52 -0.43 11.86
C THR A 90 -11.37 -0.57 10.86
N ILE A 91 -10.96 0.57 10.26
CA ILE A 91 -9.76 0.68 9.43
C ILE A 91 -8.83 1.68 10.09
N VAL A 92 -7.58 1.28 10.36
CA VAL A 92 -6.56 2.17 10.91
C VAL A 92 -5.64 2.62 9.77
N ALA A 93 -5.67 3.92 9.46
CA ALA A 93 -4.76 4.53 8.51
C ALA A 93 -3.58 5.17 9.25
N VAL A 94 -2.36 4.69 8.99
CA VAL A 94 -1.14 5.23 9.60
C VAL A 94 -0.32 5.94 8.53
N SER A 95 -0.20 7.26 8.66
CA SER A 95 0.67 8.06 7.81
C SER A 95 1.30 9.19 8.62
N PRO A 96 2.60 9.49 8.41
CA PRO A 96 3.22 10.70 8.96
C PRO A 96 2.79 11.97 8.20
N ASP A 97 2.13 11.83 7.05
CA ASP A 97 1.68 12.95 6.22
C ASP A 97 0.34 13.52 6.73
N THR A 98 0.28 14.83 6.93
CA THR A 98 -0.93 15.51 7.40
C THR A 98 -2.00 15.59 6.30
N ASP A 99 -1.60 15.58 5.03
CA ASP A 99 -2.54 15.62 3.91
C ASP A 99 -3.46 14.40 3.90
N VAL A 100 -2.94 13.24 4.32
CA VAL A 100 -3.75 12.03 4.53
C VAL A 100 -4.86 12.27 5.54
N PHE A 101 -4.55 12.88 6.69
CA PHE A 101 -5.54 13.13 7.74
C PHE A 101 -6.64 14.08 7.26
N VAL A 102 -6.27 15.16 6.56
CA VAL A 102 -7.22 16.12 6.00
C VAL A 102 -8.12 15.45 4.96
N LEU A 103 -7.55 14.61 4.10
CA LEU A 103 -8.32 13.89 3.09
C LEU A 103 -9.25 12.83 3.72
N LEU A 104 -8.82 12.15 4.79
CA LEU A 104 -9.68 11.25 5.55
C LEU A 104 -10.88 12.02 6.14
N LEU A 105 -10.63 13.18 6.77
CA LEU A 105 -11.69 14.06 7.31
C LEU A 105 -12.68 14.50 6.24
N HIS A 106 -12.21 14.73 5.01
CA HIS A 106 -13.08 15.10 3.91
C HIS A 106 -13.99 13.94 3.46
N HIS A 107 -13.46 12.71 3.41
CA HIS A 107 -14.15 11.56 2.82
C HIS A 107 -14.95 10.70 3.82
N PHE A 108 -14.59 10.72 5.11
CA PHE A 108 -15.21 9.88 6.14
C PHE A 108 -15.85 10.74 7.23
N LYS A 109 -17.12 10.46 7.55
CA LYS A 109 -17.93 11.26 8.49
C LYS A 109 -17.67 10.92 9.96
N GLU A 110 -17.13 9.74 10.23
CA GLU A 110 -16.79 9.26 11.57
C GLU A 110 -15.31 8.87 11.56
N LEU A 111 -14.50 9.67 12.26
CA LEU A 111 -13.08 9.40 12.46
C LEU A 111 -12.77 9.45 13.95
N ALA A 112 -12.09 8.42 14.43
CA ALA A 112 -11.47 8.40 15.75
C ALA A 112 -9.96 8.50 15.60
N VAL A 113 -9.32 9.26 16.49
CA VAL A 113 -7.85 9.32 16.59
C VAL A 113 -7.46 8.47 17.80
N GLU A 114 -6.78 7.35 17.54
CA GLU A 114 -6.17 6.54 18.60
C GLU A 114 -4.81 7.15 18.98
N LYS A 115 -4.52 7.16 20.29
CA LYS A 115 -3.30 7.73 20.87
C LYS A 115 -2.22 6.67 21.07
#